data_AF-A0AA37P062-F1
#
_entry.id   AF-A0AA37P062-F1
#
_cell.length_a   1.000
_cell.length_b   1.000
_cell.length_c   1.000
_cell.angle_alpha   90.00
_cell.angle_beta   90.00
_cell.angle_gamma   90.00
#
_symmetry.space_group_name_H-M   'P 1'
#
loop_
_entity.id
_entity.type
_entity.pdbx_description
1 polymer ?
#
loop_
_entity_poly.entity_id
_entity_poly.type
_entity_poly.pdbx_seq_one_letter_code
_entity_poly.pdbx_strand_id
1 'polypeptide(L)'
;MRLILYIFGIIGISACSAPTYSCDPEIDNWVTQNINRVKTLTRADWLDIDNIEYQRGAYGAFSVEQKVKLWIEKFDEALKLDWNETEYKHIKRLQEEVQNHSIWFQPNCSGPDLNCKELFMYKWIDYAANKLSWSNELIYAIAFTPERLAKDKTLTRLSNHIPMTTTRSESLPRCDCHNPESAHYISCSIEDHDCISGDCNVTTWRCGWLWSEECNGLCYQRK
;
A
#
# COMPACT_ATOMS: atom_id res chain seq x y z
N MET A 1 -41.39 11.58 -41.91
CA MET A 1 -40.25 12.51 -41.91
C MET A 1 -40.05 12.98 -40.47
N ARG A 2 -38.92 12.58 -39.88
CA ARG A 2 -38.20 13.11 -38.69
C ARG A 2 -38.93 14.08 -37.74
N LEU A 3 -38.96 13.74 -36.46
CA LEU A 3 -38.13 14.45 -35.45
C LEU A 3 -38.05 13.59 -34.18
N ILE A 4 -36.91 12.90 -34.01
CA ILE A 4 -36.57 12.19 -32.78
C ILE A 4 -36.00 13.23 -31.81
N LEU A 5 -36.54 13.25 -30.59
CA LEU A 5 -36.12 14.08 -29.47
C LEU A 5 -34.63 13.88 -29.17
N TYR A 6 -33.86 14.95 -29.25
CA TYR A 6 -32.59 15.09 -28.54
C TYR A 6 -32.88 15.76 -27.19
N ILE A 7 -32.32 15.23 -26.09
CA ILE A 7 -31.35 15.94 -25.24
C ILE A 7 -31.09 15.14 -23.94
N PHE A 8 -29.79 14.79 -23.81
CA PHE A 8 -28.98 14.64 -22.60
C PHE A 8 -29.40 13.64 -21.51
N GLY A 9 -28.78 12.46 -21.59
CA GLY A 9 -28.57 11.57 -20.45
C GLY A 9 -27.14 11.04 -20.46
N ILE A 10 -26.14 11.91 -20.41
CA ILE A 10 -24.78 11.53 -20.02
C ILE A 10 -24.42 12.36 -18.80
N ILE A 11 -24.76 11.85 -17.62
CA ILE A 11 -24.05 12.19 -16.38
C ILE A 11 -23.23 10.95 -16.04
N GLY A 12 -22.19 10.73 -16.84
CA GLY A 12 -21.06 9.91 -16.45
C GLY A 12 -19.99 10.83 -15.87
N ILE A 13 -20.16 11.24 -14.61
CA ILE A 13 -19.10 11.93 -13.88
C ILE A 13 -19.00 11.28 -12.51
N SER A 14 -18.03 10.39 -12.36
CA SER A 14 -17.25 10.32 -11.12
C SER A 14 -15.81 9.93 -11.43
N ALA A 15 -15.18 10.70 -12.32
CA ALA A 15 -13.75 10.90 -12.20
C ALA A 15 -13.53 11.74 -10.93
N CYS A 16 -12.80 11.19 -9.95
CA CYS A 16 -12.40 11.92 -8.73
C CYS A 16 -11.88 13.31 -9.10
N SER A 17 -12.60 14.35 -8.71
CA SER A 17 -12.31 15.75 -9.09
C SER A 17 -11.84 16.61 -7.91
N ALA A 18 -11.35 15.99 -6.84
CA ALA A 18 -10.65 16.62 -5.72
C ALA A 18 -9.48 15.71 -5.27
N PRO A 19 -8.46 16.21 -4.52
CA PRO A 19 -7.46 15.34 -3.93
C PRO A 19 -8.11 14.46 -2.87
N THR A 20 -8.67 13.33 -3.29
CA THR A 20 -9.19 12.29 -2.41
C THR A 20 -8.01 11.49 -1.88
N TYR A 21 -7.82 11.51 -0.56
CA TYR A 21 -6.83 10.72 0.16
C TYR A 21 -7.26 9.26 0.32
N SER A 22 -8.58 9.02 0.23
CA SER A 22 -9.17 7.70 0.18
C SER A 22 -10.39 7.69 -0.74
N CYS A 23 -10.69 6.55 -1.36
CA CYS A 23 -12.00 6.33 -1.97
C CYS A 23 -13.03 5.81 -0.94
N ASP A 24 -12.66 5.75 0.33
CA ASP A 24 -13.59 5.67 1.46
C ASP A 24 -14.06 7.06 1.84
N PRO A 25 -15.36 7.41 1.69
CA PRO A 25 -15.86 8.69 2.13
C PRO A 25 -15.64 8.97 3.63
N GLU A 26 -15.71 7.94 4.49
CA GLU A 26 -15.47 8.05 5.93
C GLU A 26 -13.99 8.35 6.22
N ILE A 27 -13.07 7.56 5.68
CA ILE A 27 -11.63 7.76 5.89
C ILE A 27 -11.17 9.04 5.20
N ASP A 28 -11.63 9.32 3.98
CA ASP A 28 -11.31 10.55 3.25
C ASP A 28 -11.77 11.80 4.00
N ASN A 29 -12.99 11.76 4.54
CA ASN A 29 -13.49 12.82 5.41
C ASN A 29 -12.66 12.92 6.69
N TRP A 30 -12.30 11.80 7.32
CA TRP A 30 -11.42 11.83 8.50
C TRP A 30 -10.06 12.45 8.19
N VAL A 31 -9.42 12.06 7.09
CA VAL A 31 -8.12 12.63 6.68
C VAL A 31 -8.27 14.12 6.40
N THR A 32 -9.33 14.51 5.69
CA THR A 32 -9.61 15.92 5.34
C THR A 32 -9.84 16.77 6.59
N GLN A 33 -10.66 16.29 7.53
CA GLN A 33 -10.92 16.97 8.80
C GLN A 33 -9.68 17.07 9.69
N ASN A 34 -8.74 16.12 9.56
CA ASN A 34 -7.53 16.04 10.36
C ASN A 34 -6.26 16.42 9.59
N ILE A 35 -6.36 17.07 8.42
CA ILE A 35 -5.23 17.18 7.48
C ILE A 35 -4.00 17.87 8.08
N ASN A 36 -4.19 18.86 8.95
CA ASN A 36 -3.10 19.54 9.64
C ASN A 36 -2.35 18.60 10.61
N ARG A 37 -3.10 17.71 11.29
CA ARG A 37 -2.51 16.66 12.14
C ARG A 37 -1.82 15.60 11.30
N VAL A 38 -2.46 15.14 10.23
CA VAL A 38 -1.91 14.12 9.31
C VAL A 38 -0.57 14.57 8.70
N LYS A 39 -0.47 15.84 8.27
CA LYS A 39 0.77 16.42 7.73
C LYS A 39 1.91 16.56 8.75
N THR A 40 1.65 16.32 10.03
CA THR A 40 2.64 16.45 11.11
C THR A 40 2.86 15.16 11.89
N LEU A 41 2.23 14.04 11.49
CA LEU A 41 2.42 12.74 12.15
C LEU A 41 3.89 12.33 12.13
N THR A 42 4.39 11.94 13.30
CA THR A 42 5.58 11.11 13.41
C THR A 42 5.23 9.65 13.09
N ARG A 43 6.23 8.79 12.92
CA ARG A 43 6.00 7.35 12.80
C ARG A 43 5.31 6.76 14.03
N ALA A 44 5.62 7.25 15.23
CA ALA A 44 4.94 6.81 16.45
C ALA A 44 3.44 7.15 16.38
N ASP A 45 3.11 8.41 16.06
CA ASP A 45 1.70 8.84 15.94
C ASP A 45 0.95 8.09 14.84
N TRP A 46 1.64 7.72 13.75
CA TRP A 46 1.06 6.95 12.66
C TRP A 46 0.80 5.49 13.07
N LEU A 47 1.70 4.88 13.85
CA LEU A 47 1.53 3.52 14.38
C LEU A 47 0.42 3.43 15.43
N ASP A 48 0.15 4.52 16.15
CA ASP A 48 -0.95 4.63 17.12
C ASP A 48 -2.33 4.77 16.46
N ILE A 49 -2.42 4.81 15.14
CA ILE A 49 -3.71 4.74 14.43
C ILE A 49 -4.22 3.30 14.50
N ASP A 50 -5.26 3.09 15.31
CA ASP A 50 -5.86 1.78 15.59
C ASP A 50 -6.58 1.11 14.40
N ASN A 51 -6.37 1.56 13.16
CA ASN A 51 -6.92 0.92 11.97
C ASN A 51 -6.01 1.12 10.74
N ILE A 52 -5.64 0.02 10.07
CA ILE A 52 -4.75 0.03 8.91
C ILE A 52 -5.31 0.81 7.72
N GLU A 53 -6.63 0.84 7.55
CA GLU A 53 -7.26 1.60 6.47
C GLU A 53 -7.17 3.11 6.73
N TYR A 54 -7.24 3.53 8.01
CA TYR A 54 -7.00 4.91 8.42
C TYR A 54 -5.51 5.29 8.31
N GLN A 55 -4.60 4.36 8.61
CA GLN A 55 -3.16 4.51 8.37
C GLN A 55 -2.85 4.70 6.87
N ARG A 56 -3.46 3.89 6.01
CA ARG A 56 -3.38 4.00 4.55
C ARG A 56 -3.96 5.32 4.05
N GLY A 57 -5.08 5.78 4.61
CA GLY A 57 -5.64 7.10 4.34
C GLY A 57 -4.68 8.23 4.72
N ALA A 58 -4.10 8.19 5.93
CA ALA A 58 -3.10 9.15 6.36
C ALA A 58 -1.86 9.14 5.44
N TYR A 59 -1.38 7.95 5.06
CA TYR A 59 -0.27 7.78 4.12
C TYR A 59 -0.58 8.36 2.73
N GLY A 60 -1.82 8.24 2.26
CA GLY A 60 -2.28 8.88 1.02
C GLY A 60 -2.12 10.41 1.03
N ALA A 61 -2.25 11.03 2.20
CA ALA A 61 -2.07 12.48 2.38
C ALA A 61 -0.63 12.93 2.65
N PHE A 62 0.29 12.01 2.88
CA PHE A 62 1.69 12.33 3.14
C PHE A 62 2.38 12.93 1.92
N SER A 63 3.26 13.91 2.16
CA SER A 63 4.24 14.33 1.17
C SER A 63 5.20 13.18 0.85
N VAL A 64 5.90 13.26 -0.29
CA VAL A 64 6.96 12.30 -0.66
C VAL A 64 8.00 12.17 0.46
N GLU A 65 8.40 13.28 1.06
CA GLU A 65 9.37 13.30 2.17
C GLU A 65 8.84 12.54 3.38
N GLN A 66 7.57 12.72 3.75
CA GLN A 66 6.94 11.98 4.85
C GLN A 66 6.87 10.48 4.56
N LYS A 67 6.56 10.08 3.32
CA LYS A 67 6.53 8.66 2.90
C LYS A 67 7.92 8.02 3.00
N VAL A 68 8.94 8.68 2.44
CA VAL A 68 10.33 8.23 2.54
C VAL A 68 10.74 8.12 4.01
N LYS A 69 10.48 9.16 4.81
CA LYS A 69 10.80 9.17 6.24
C LYS A 69 10.16 8.00 7.00
N LEU A 70 8.87 7.73 6.77
CA LEU A 70 8.16 6.62 7.41
C LEU A 70 8.85 5.26 7.13
N TRP A 71 9.27 5.04 5.89
CA TRP A 71 9.97 3.82 5.47
C TRP A 71 11.41 3.75 5.98
N ILE A 72 12.15 4.86 5.98
CA ILE A 72 13.52 4.89 6.54
C ILE A 72 13.48 4.56 8.03
N GLU A 73 12.57 5.17 8.80
CA GLU A 73 12.43 4.91 10.23
C GLU A 73 11.96 3.46 10.50
N LYS A 74 11.13 2.89 9.61
CA LYS A 74 10.79 1.45 9.62
C LYS A 74 12.03 0.57 9.49
N PHE A 75 12.88 0.84 8.50
CA PHE A 75 14.08 0.04 8.29
C PHE A 75 15.11 0.25 9.40
N ASP A 76 15.25 1.46 9.95
CA ASP A 76 16.11 1.72 11.11
C ASP A 76 15.66 0.93 12.34
N GLU A 77 14.36 0.75 12.55
CA GLU A 77 13.82 -0.11 13.61
C GLU A 77 14.10 -1.58 13.31
N ALA A 78 13.83 -2.04 12.09
CA ALA A 78 14.05 -3.43 11.69
C ALA A 78 15.53 -3.84 11.78
N LEU A 79 16.45 -2.99 11.34
CA LEU A 79 17.90 -3.25 11.34
C LEU A 79 18.51 -3.39 12.75
N LYS A 80 17.78 -3.04 13.81
CA LYS A 80 18.19 -3.26 15.22
C LYS A 80 17.93 -4.68 15.71
N LEU A 81 17.22 -5.50 14.95
CA LEU A 81 16.98 -6.90 15.27
C LEU A 81 18.21 -7.77 14.97
N ASP A 82 18.19 -9.02 15.45
CA ASP A 82 19.30 -9.96 15.32
C ASP A 82 19.33 -10.59 13.91
N TRP A 83 19.89 -9.85 12.96
CA TRP A 83 20.11 -10.28 11.57
C TRP A 83 21.52 -10.82 11.39
N ASN A 84 21.66 -11.86 10.58
CA ASN A 84 23.00 -12.18 10.09
C ASN A 84 23.50 -11.09 9.11
N GLU A 85 24.80 -11.08 8.83
CA GLU A 85 25.43 -10.05 8.01
C GLU A 85 24.80 -9.92 6.61
N THR A 86 24.38 -11.03 6.00
CA THR A 86 23.80 -11.02 4.66
C THR A 86 22.38 -10.47 4.67
N GLU A 87 21.57 -10.88 5.66
CA GLU A 87 20.23 -10.34 5.88
C GLU A 87 20.26 -8.83 6.17
N TYR A 88 21.14 -8.40 7.08
CA TYR A 88 21.32 -6.99 7.42
C TYR A 88 21.62 -6.17 6.17
N LYS A 89 22.60 -6.61 5.36
CA LYS A 89 22.96 -5.93 4.10
C LYS A 89 21.79 -5.90 3.11
N HIS A 90 20.96 -6.94 3.08
CA HIS A 90 19.82 -7.02 2.18
C HIS A 90 18.73 -6.00 2.55
N ILE A 91 18.40 -5.85 3.84
CA ILE A 91 17.48 -4.82 4.34
C ILE A 91 18.10 -3.43 4.15
N LYS A 92 19.38 -3.27 4.47
CA LYS A 92 20.09 -1.99 4.35
C LYS A 92 20.08 -1.49 2.91
N ARG A 93 20.27 -2.38 1.94
CA ARG A 93 20.15 -2.04 0.51
C ARG A 93 18.77 -1.49 0.16
N LEU A 94 17.69 -2.09 0.66
CA LEU A 94 16.33 -1.55 0.44
C LEU A 94 16.18 -0.15 1.04
N GLN A 95 16.68 0.06 2.25
CA GLN A 95 16.67 1.37 2.91
C GLN A 95 17.40 2.44 2.08
N GLU A 96 18.60 2.13 1.58
CA GLU A 96 19.39 3.05 0.75
C GLU A 96 18.67 3.40 -0.55
N GLU A 97 18.00 2.44 -1.16
CA GLU A 97 17.24 2.63 -2.40
C GLU A 97 16.01 3.51 -2.17
N VAL A 98 15.28 3.32 -1.06
CA VAL A 98 14.18 4.21 -0.66
C VAL A 98 14.66 5.63 -0.40
N GLN A 99 15.84 5.80 0.19
CA GLN A 99 16.43 7.11 0.45
C GLN A 99 16.81 7.84 -0.84
N ASN A 100 17.37 7.11 -1.82
CA ASN A 100 17.91 7.68 -3.05
C ASN A 100 16.90 7.81 -4.19
N HIS A 101 15.78 7.08 -4.13
CA HIS A 101 14.75 7.05 -5.17
C HIS A 101 13.38 7.52 -4.65
N SER A 102 13.33 8.73 -4.09
CA SER A 102 12.07 9.35 -3.64
C SER A 102 11.01 9.47 -4.75
N ILE A 103 11.44 9.42 -6.01
CA ILE A 103 10.59 9.37 -7.20
C ILE A 103 9.60 8.20 -7.18
N TRP A 104 9.93 7.09 -6.50
CA TRP A 104 9.04 5.93 -6.33
C TRP A 104 7.75 6.25 -5.57
N PHE A 105 7.67 7.39 -4.87
CA PHE A 105 6.52 7.80 -4.06
C PHE A 105 5.74 8.97 -4.66
N GLN A 106 6.03 9.36 -5.92
CA GLN A 106 5.39 10.49 -6.59
C GLN A 106 4.13 10.09 -7.39
N PRO A 107 3.02 10.83 -7.28
CA PRO A 107 1.85 10.65 -8.14
C PRO A 107 2.20 10.93 -9.61
N ASN A 108 1.65 10.14 -10.53
CA ASN A 108 1.81 10.30 -11.99
C ASN A 108 3.26 10.24 -12.49
N CYS A 109 4.17 9.62 -11.72
CA CYS A 109 5.49 9.29 -12.23
C CYS A 109 5.32 8.27 -13.37
N SER A 110 6.03 8.51 -14.47
CA SER A 110 6.16 7.58 -15.59
C SER A 110 7.57 7.70 -16.14
N GLY A 111 8.16 6.59 -16.61
CA GLY A 111 9.48 6.60 -17.20
C GLY A 111 10.38 5.44 -16.76
N PRO A 112 11.65 5.47 -17.21
CA PRO A 112 12.61 4.38 -16.97
C PRO A 112 12.77 4.01 -15.48
N ASP A 113 12.66 4.98 -14.58
CA ASP A 113 12.86 4.77 -13.14
C ASP A 113 11.80 3.86 -12.51
N LEU A 114 10.57 3.81 -13.06
CA LEU A 114 9.53 2.88 -12.61
C LEU A 114 9.82 1.45 -13.01
N ASN A 115 10.29 1.23 -14.25
CA ASN A 115 10.75 -0.10 -14.66
C ASN A 115 11.94 -0.54 -13.79
N CYS A 116 12.81 0.40 -13.39
CA CYS A 116 13.88 0.13 -12.44
C CYS A 116 13.36 -0.22 -11.04
N LYS A 117 12.29 0.42 -10.55
CA LYS A 117 11.60 0.07 -9.29
C LYS A 117 11.11 -1.38 -9.33
N GLU A 118 10.36 -1.75 -10.37
CA GLU A 118 9.80 -3.10 -10.53
C GLU A 118 10.90 -4.16 -10.63
N LEU A 119 11.94 -3.89 -11.44
CA LEU A 119 13.08 -4.79 -11.58
C LEU A 119 13.85 -4.94 -10.26
N PHE A 120 14.01 -3.85 -9.51
CA PHE A 120 14.65 -3.87 -8.20
C PHE A 120 13.80 -4.69 -7.22
N MET A 121 12.50 -4.41 -7.12
CA MET A 121 11.55 -5.14 -6.28
C MET A 121 11.63 -6.65 -6.57
N TYR A 122 11.52 -7.05 -7.85
CA TYR A 122 11.58 -8.45 -8.24
C TYR A 122 12.88 -9.12 -7.78
N LYS A 123 14.04 -8.49 -8.05
CA LYS A 123 15.34 -9.02 -7.64
C LYS A 123 15.52 -9.06 -6.13
N TRP A 124 14.95 -8.09 -5.41
CA TRP A 124 15.02 -8.06 -3.96
C TRP A 124 14.20 -9.20 -3.35
N ILE A 125 12.95 -9.35 -3.79
CA ILE A 125 12.05 -10.44 -3.33
C ILE A 125 12.64 -11.81 -3.69
N ASP A 126 13.14 -11.99 -4.92
CA ASP A 126 13.77 -13.24 -5.35
C ASP A 126 14.97 -13.61 -4.48
N TYR A 127 15.83 -12.63 -4.15
CA TYR A 127 16.97 -12.88 -3.27
C TYR A 127 16.52 -13.22 -1.84
N ALA A 128 15.54 -12.50 -1.29
CA ALA A 128 14.98 -12.80 0.03
C ALA A 128 14.43 -14.23 0.10
N ALA A 129 13.60 -14.62 -0.87
CA ALA A 129 12.98 -15.93 -0.91
C ALA A 129 14.00 -17.04 -1.19
N ASN A 130 14.83 -16.90 -2.24
CA ASN A 130 15.62 -18.00 -2.77
C ASN A 130 17.06 -18.06 -2.23
N LYS A 131 17.59 -16.96 -1.66
CA LYS A 131 18.94 -16.93 -1.07
C LYS A 131 18.91 -16.84 0.44
N LEU A 132 18.01 -16.03 1.00
CA LEU A 132 17.87 -15.90 2.45
C LEU A 132 16.86 -16.88 3.05
N SER A 133 16.09 -17.58 2.20
CA SER A 133 15.02 -18.49 2.64
C SER A 133 13.99 -17.80 3.52
N TRP A 134 13.76 -16.51 3.31
CA TRP A 134 12.72 -15.77 4.03
C TRP A 134 11.35 -16.26 3.60
N SER A 135 10.47 -16.37 4.59
CA SER A 135 9.07 -16.65 4.35
C SER A 135 8.39 -15.44 3.71
N ASN A 136 7.25 -15.66 3.05
CA ASN A 136 6.49 -14.56 2.47
C ASN A 136 6.05 -13.58 3.57
N GLU A 137 5.68 -14.07 4.75
CA GLU A 137 5.30 -13.30 5.94
C GLU A 137 6.40 -12.30 6.31
N LEU A 138 7.66 -12.75 6.31
CA LEU A 138 8.79 -11.90 6.61
C LEU A 138 9.05 -10.86 5.51
N ILE A 139 8.95 -11.26 4.24
CA ILE A 139 9.08 -10.35 3.09
C ILE A 139 8.02 -9.24 3.17
N TYR A 140 6.77 -9.58 3.47
CA TYR A 140 5.70 -8.60 3.65
C TYR A 140 5.93 -7.70 4.84
N ALA A 141 6.26 -8.29 5.98
CA ALA A 141 6.53 -7.55 7.21
C ALA A 141 7.61 -6.50 7.01
N ILE A 142 8.59 -6.74 6.13
CA ILE A 142 9.68 -5.81 5.84
C ILE A 142 9.27 -4.77 4.79
N ALA A 143 8.66 -5.17 3.67
CA ALA A 143 8.57 -4.32 2.47
C ALA A 143 7.15 -4.00 1.97
N PHE A 144 6.11 -4.60 2.54
CA PHE A 144 4.72 -4.38 2.13
C PHE A 144 3.85 -3.79 3.24
N THR A 145 4.43 -3.49 4.39
CA THR A 145 3.80 -2.68 5.42
C THR A 145 4.83 -1.86 6.22
N PRO A 146 4.54 -0.59 6.54
CA PRO A 146 5.35 0.19 7.46
C PRO A 146 5.21 -0.22 8.94
N GLU A 147 4.41 -1.25 9.27
CA GLU A 147 4.18 -1.76 10.63
C GLU A 147 5.45 -2.25 11.36
N ARG A 148 5.39 -2.44 12.69
CA ARG A 148 6.56 -2.88 13.48
C ARG A 148 6.84 -4.38 13.35
N LEU A 149 8.12 -4.74 13.40
CA LEU A 149 8.54 -6.12 13.69
C LEU A 149 8.77 -6.29 15.20
N ALA A 150 8.30 -7.40 15.74
CA ALA A 150 8.68 -7.88 17.07
C ALA A 150 10.12 -8.45 17.04
N LYS A 151 10.65 -8.81 18.21
CA LYS A 151 12.02 -9.33 18.34
C LYS A 151 12.26 -10.63 17.57
N ASP A 152 11.21 -11.45 17.43
CA ASP A 152 11.20 -12.68 16.65
C ASP A 152 10.98 -12.45 15.15
N LYS A 153 11.03 -11.18 14.70
CA LYS A 153 10.85 -10.74 13.32
C LYS A 153 9.43 -10.91 12.76
N THR A 154 8.45 -11.20 13.60
CA THR A 154 7.03 -11.25 13.21
C THR A 154 6.40 -9.85 13.26
N LEU A 155 5.26 -9.64 12.59
CA LEU A 155 4.51 -8.39 12.73
C LEU A 155 3.92 -8.28 14.14
N THR A 156 4.19 -7.16 14.82
CA THR A 156 3.61 -6.89 16.15
C THR A 156 2.08 -6.73 16.08
N ARG A 157 1.59 -6.26 14.93
CA ARG A 157 0.18 -6.13 14.62
C ARG A 157 -0.11 -6.90 13.35
N LEU A 158 -0.63 -8.12 13.47
CA LEU A 158 -1.27 -8.79 12.35
C LEU A 158 -2.43 -7.90 11.89
N SER A 159 -2.55 -7.68 10.58
CA SER A 159 -3.63 -6.92 9.97
C SER A 159 -4.96 -7.67 10.12
N ASN A 160 -5.47 -7.81 11.34
CA ASN A 160 -6.75 -8.45 11.66
C ASN A 160 -7.95 -7.51 11.38
N HIS A 161 -7.76 -6.47 10.58
CA HIS A 161 -8.78 -5.47 10.27
C HIS A 161 -8.84 -5.16 8.77
N ILE A 162 -8.75 -6.18 7.91
CA ILE A 162 -9.50 -6.13 6.65
C ILE A 162 -10.89 -6.66 7.02
N PRO A 163 -11.92 -5.81 7.15
CA PRO A 163 -13.28 -6.32 7.30
C PRO A 163 -13.54 -7.15 6.06
N MET A 164 -13.72 -8.47 6.21
CA MET A 164 -14.34 -9.26 5.16
C MET A 164 -15.64 -8.55 4.80
N THR A 165 -15.81 -8.20 3.54
CA THR A 165 -17.00 -7.55 2.98
C THR A 165 -18.21 -8.45 3.23
N THR A 166 -18.82 -8.34 4.41
CA THR A 166 -19.93 -9.19 4.85
C THR A 166 -21.29 -8.54 4.61
N THR A 167 -21.35 -7.33 4.06
CA THR A 167 -22.63 -6.69 3.77
C THR A 167 -22.65 -6.11 2.36
N ARG A 168 -23.54 -6.69 1.54
CA ARG A 168 -24.10 -6.10 0.32
C ARG A 168 -24.75 -4.75 0.66
N SER A 169 -23.93 -3.71 0.79
CA SER A 169 -24.34 -2.35 0.49
C SER A 169 -24.24 -2.19 -1.03
N GLU A 170 -25.15 -1.46 -1.66
CA GLU A 170 -25.30 -1.28 -3.11
C GLU A 170 -24.11 -0.58 -3.80
N SER A 171 -22.98 -0.44 -3.11
CA SER A 171 -21.73 0.18 -3.55
C SER A 171 -20.66 -0.87 -3.85
N LEU A 172 -19.92 -0.70 -4.95
CA LEU A 172 -18.75 -1.54 -5.26
C LEU A 172 -17.77 -1.59 -4.06
N PRO A 173 -17.15 -2.76 -3.79
CA PRO A 173 -16.11 -2.87 -2.77
C PRO A 173 -14.91 -1.96 -3.09
N ARG A 174 -14.09 -1.65 -2.09
CA ARG A 174 -12.85 -0.88 -2.31
C ARG A 174 -11.71 -1.81 -2.65
N CYS A 175 -10.88 -1.40 -3.59
CA CYS A 175 -9.66 -2.14 -3.88
C CYS A 175 -8.67 -1.97 -2.72
N ASP A 176 -8.06 -3.06 -2.28
CA ASP A 176 -7.20 -3.16 -1.10
C ASP A 176 -5.88 -3.91 -1.36
N CYS A 177 -5.66 -4.35 -2.61
CA CYS A 177 -4.41 -4.89 -3.12
C CYS A 177 -4.04 -4.35 -4.51
N HIS A 178 -2.79 -4.54 -4.90
CA HIS A 178 -2.25 -4.14 -6.20
C HIS A 178 -2.12 -5.33 -7.16
N ASN A 179 -2.46 -5.07 -8.43
CA ASN A 179 -2.22 -5.84 -9.62
C ASN A 179 -2.57 -7.33 -9.50
N PRO A 180 -3.88 -7.66 -9.50
CA PRO A 180 -4.36 -9.03 -9.36
C PRO A 180 -3.96 -9.97 -10.52
N GLU A 181 -3.47 -9.42 -11.64
CA GLU A 181 -2.98 -10.19 -12.78
C GLU A 181 -1.47 -10.47 -12.70
N SER A 182 -0.75 -9.75 -11.84
CA SER A 182 0.66 -9.99 -11.57
C SER A 182 0.83 -11.09 -10.52
N ALA A 183 1.83 -11.95 -10.72
CA ALA A 183 2.22 -12.97 -9.75
C ALA A 183 2.83 -12.40 -8.44
N HIS A 184 2.58 -11.13 -8.11
CA HIS A 184 3.03 -10.49 -6.88
C HIS A 184 2.14 -10.99 -5.72
N TYR A 185 2.43 -12.21 -5.29
CA TYR A 185 1.73 -13.05 -4.29
C TYR A 185 1.52 -12.41 -2.90
N ILE A 186 2.04 -11.20 -2.68
CA ILE A 186 2.29 -10.60 -1.37
C ILE A 186 1.54 -9.26 -1.21
N SER A 187 0.48 -9.02 -2.00
CA SER A 187 -0.29 -7.77 -1.96
C SER A 187 -1.47 -7.79 -0.99
N CYS A 188 -1.87 -8.97 -0.49
CA CYS A 188 -2.89 -9.17 0.55
C CYS A 188 -2.28 -9.61 1.88
N SER A 189 -3.01 -9.44 3.00
CA SER A 189 -2.56 -9.92 4.32
C SER A 189 -2.18 -11.39 4.23
N ILE A 190 -0.91 -11.68 4.49
CA ILE A 190 -0.32 -12.99 4.24
C ILE A 190 -0.96 -14.01 5.16
N GLU A 191 -1.59 -14.99 4.52
CA GLU A 191 -1.59 -16.43 4.80
C GLU A 191 -2.76 -17.04 4.01
N ASP A 192 -3.90 -16.34 3.99
CA ASP A 192 -5.14 -16.87 3.43
C ASP A 192 -5.82 -15.96 2.41
N HIS A 193 -5.15 -14.97 1.81
CA HIS A 193 -5.82 -14.02 0.91
C HIS A 193 -5.16 -13.94 -0.48
N ASP A 194 -5.98 -14.01 -1.53
CA ASP A 194 -5.57 -13.76 -2.91
C ASP A 194 -6.03 -12.38 -3.36
N CYS A 195 -5.15 -11.66 -4.05
CA CYS A 195 -5.52 -10.46 -4.78
C CYS A 195 -6.16 -10.87 -6.11
N ILE A 196 -7.46 -10.68 -6.26
CA ILE A 196 -8.19 -11.04 -7.49
C ILE A 196 -8.72 -9.80 -8.22
N SER A 197 -8.90 -9.94 -9.53
CA SER A 197 -9.55 -8.92 -10.34
C SER A 197 -11.03 -8.86 -9.96
N GLY A 198 -11.57 -7.66 -9.79
CA GLY A 198 -12.97 -7.45 -9.52
C GLY A 198 -13.37 -5.99 -9.69
N ASP A 199 -14.68 -5.74 -9.75
CA ASP A 199 -15.22 -4.39 -9.85
C ASP A 199 -15.07 -3.70 -8.49
N CYS A 200 -14.07 -2.82 -8.38
CA CYS A 200 -13.79 -2.08 -7.17
C CYS A 200 -13.36 -0.63 -7.47
N ASN A 201 -13.54 0.25 -6.48
CA ASN A 201 -13.10 1.64 -6.62
C ASN A 201 -11.57 1.69 -6.51
N VAL A 202 -10.89 1.85 -7.65
CA VAL A 202 -9.43 2.00 -7.73
C VAL A 202 -9.01 3.19 -6.89
N THR A 203 -7.96 2.99 -6.10
CA THR A 203 -7.47 4.02 -5.20
C THR A 203 -5.98 4.24 -5.43
N THR A 204 -5.55 5.49 -5.36
CA THR A 204 -4.18 5.84 -5.68
C THR A 204 -3.28 5.65 -4.45
N TRP A 205 -2.12 5.01 -4.64
CA TRP A 205 -0.94 5.05 -3.73
C TRP A 205 -1.08 4.58 -2.29
N ARG A 206 -1.44 3.31 -2.06
CA ARG A 206 -1.50 2.72 -0.71
C ARG A 206 -1.49 1.20 -0.67
N CYS A 207 -1.13 0.58 -1.79
CA CYS A 207 -1.04 -0.87 -1.92
C CYS A 207 0.31 -1.31 -2.47
N GLY A 208 0.54 -2.61 -2.39
CA GLY A 208 1.69 -3.26 -2.99
C GLY A 208 3.02 -2.84 -2.35
N TRP A 209 4.09 -2.93 -3.13
CA TRP A 209 5.45 -2.76 -2.63
C TRP A 209 5.67 -1.34 -2.11
N LEU A 210 6.14 -1.23 -0.87
CA LEU A 210 6.36 0.03 -0.17
C LEU A 210 5.12 0.96 -0.13
N TRP A 211 3.92 0.41 -0.33
CA TRP A 211 2.68 1.18 -0.53
C TRP A 211 2.81 2.24 -1.63
N SER A 212 3.61 1.93 -2.66
CA SER A 212 3.95 2.82 -3.76
C SER A 212 3.11 2.55 -5.01
N GLU A 213 1.98 1.86 -4.86
CA GLU A 213 1.20 1.38 -5.99
C GLU A 213 -0.30 1.64 -5.76
N GLU A 214 -1.04 1.67 -6.87
CA GLU A 214 -2.49 1.77 -6.86
C GLU A 214 -3.12 0.49 -6.33
N CYS A 215 -4.16 0.63 -5.52
CA CYS A 215 -5.00 -0.52 -5.21
C CYS A 215 -6.04 -0.65 -6.31
N ASN A 216 -5.97 -1.75 -7.06
CA ASN A 216 -6.86 -2.06 -8.18
C ASN A 216 -7.36 -3.52 -8.19
N GLY A 217 -7.07 -4.28 -7.12
CA GLY A 217 -7.61 -5.61 -6.89
C GLY A 217 -8.29 -5.73 -5.53
N LEU A 218 -8.95 -6.87 -5.32
CA LEU A 218 -9.65 -7.22 -4.08
C LEU A 218 -8.97 -8.39 -3.38
N CYS A 219 -8.75 -8.28 -2.07
CA CYS A 219 -8.30 -9.40 -1.24
C CYS A 219 -9.47 -10.30 -0.87
N TYR A 220 -9.40 -11.55 -1.30
CA TYR A 220 -10.38 -12.58 -0.96
C TYR A 220 -9.73 -13.73 -0.21
N GLN A 221 -10.42 -14.23 0.81
CA GLN A 221 -9.95 -15.41 1.52
C GLN A 221 -9.92 -16.63 0.57
N ARG A 222 -8.79 -17.33 0.51
CA ARG A 222 -8.63 -18.62 -0.16
C ARG A 222 -9.61 -19.61 0.45
N LYS A 223 -10.37 -20.29 -0.42
CA LYS A 223 -11.25 -21.40 -0.03
C LYS A 223 -10.49 -22.71 0.02
#